data_AF-A0A6M0FC17-F1
#
_entry.id   AF-A0A6M0FC17-F1
#
_cell.length_a   1.000
_cell.length_b   1.000
_cell.length_c   1.000
_cell.angle_alpha   90.00
_cell.angle_beta   90.00
_cell.angle_gamma   90.00
#
_symmetry.space_group_name_H-M   'P 1'
#
loop_
_entity.id
_entity.type
_entity.pdbx_description
1 polymer ?
#
loop_
_entity_poly.entity_id
_entity_poly.type
_entity_poly.pdbx_seq_one_letter_code
_entity_poly.pdbx_strand_id
1 'polypeptide(L)'
;MTELSTEQLLYLLYTFAYSTEGTVTRSTVRNHLSKKRRPNAKQVCESLCELKLLESPKRGRIKVTEMGMKALVINLQTTEYKFRSNKGAKLLNALMACLKLAAKYNQINYQNEDMDFETFLEKFEKLYFEERSRQELRGFVAIRSQEICQKFKEKNYISESNLKKYFEQLKSQDIVFAVVEDNEEIIEWVN
;
A
#
# COMPACT_ATOMS: atom_id res chain seq x y z
N MET A 1 16.51 10.17 1.38
CA MET A 1 15.72 9.63 0.25
C MET A 1 16.58 9.77 -0.99
N THR A 2 16.84 8.71 -1.75
CA THR A 2 17.72 8.79 -2.94
C THR A 2 16.94 9.30 -4.13
N GLU A 3 17.18 10.55 -4.51
CA GLU A 3 16.62 11.14 -5.72
C GLU A 3 17.38 10.63 -6.95
N LEU A 4 16.65 10.05 -7.90
CA LEU A 4 17.22 9.48 -9.11
C LEU A 4 17.09 10.48 -10.25
N SER A 5 18.18 10.69 -10.98
CA SER A 5 18.09 11.36 -12.28
C SER A 5 17.16 10.59 -13.22
N THR A 6 16.62 11.27 -14.24
CA THR A 6 15.76 10.60 -15.23
C THR A 6 16.47 9.43 -15.93
N GLU A 7 17.79 9.50 -16.12
CA GLU A 7 18.55 8.41 -16.74
C GLU A 7 18.64 7.19 -15.82
N GLN A 8 18.95 7.42 -14.54
CA GLN A 8 18.98 6.38 -13.50
C GLN A 8 17.60 5.74 -13.32
N LEU A 9 16.54 6.55 -13.22
CA LEU A 9 15.16 6.08 -13.09
C LEU A 9 14.76 5.16 -14.26
N LEU A 10 15.00 5.61 -15.50
CA LEU A 10 14.66 4.80 -16.68
C LEU A 10 15.51 3.53 -16.75
N TYR A 11 16.80 3.60 -16.43
CA TYR A 11 17.67 2.43 -16.44
C TYR A 11 17.18 1.38 -15.42
N LEU A 12 16.81 1.82 -14.22
CA LEU A 12 16.27 0.97 -13.16
C LEU A 12 14.92 0.37 -13.55
N LEU A 13 14.02 1.17 -14.13
CA LEU A 13 12.72 0.73 -14.63
C LEU A 13 12.86 -0.32 -15.74
N TYR A 14 13.75 -0.10 -16.70
CA TYR A 14 14.02 -1.10 -17.76
C TYR A 14 14.68 -2.36 -17.21
N THR A 15 15.54 -2.22 -16.20
CA THR A 15 16.13 -3.38 -15.53
C THR A 15 15.03 -4.23 -14.90
N PHE A 16 14.09 -3.61 -14.20
CA PHE A 16 12.93 -4.29 -13.62
C PHE A 16 12.04 -4.92 -14.70
N ALA A 17 11.62 -4.16 -15.71
CA ALA A 17 10.66 -4.60 -16.72
C ALA A 17 11.16 -5.78 -17.59
N TYR A 18 12.48 -5.88 -17.82
CA TYR A 18 13.09 -6.92 -18.65
C TYR A 18 13.84 -7.99 -17.86
N SER A 19 13.69 -8.02 -16.52
CA SER A 19 14.26 -9.08 -15.71
C SER A 19 13.53 -10.39 -15.96
N THR A 20 14.25 -11.38 -16.51
CA THR A 20 13.79 -12.77 -16.58
C THR A 20 14.48 -13.54 -15.46
N GLU A 21 13.72 -14.28 -14.66
CA GLU A 21 14.26 -15.02 -13.49
C GLU A 21 15.02 -14.11 -12.51
N GLY A 22 14.54 -12.88 -12.33
CA GLY A 22 15.11 -11.91 -11.39
C GLY A 22 16.43 -11.25 -11.83
N THR A 23 16.91 -11.47 -13.06
CA THR A 23 18.12 -10.79 -13.57
C THR A 23 17.97 -10.38 -15.04
N VAL A 24 18.76 -9.42 -15.49
CA VAL A 24 18.81 -8.99 -16.90
C VAL A 24 20.24 -8.68 -17.32
N THR A 25 20.55 -8.78 -18.61
CA THR A 25 21.87 -8.38 -19.11
C THR A 25 21.97 -6.87 -19.29
N ARG A 26 23.17 -6.30 -19.07
CA ARG A 26 23.43 -4.87 -19.31
C ARG A 26 23.18 -4.47 -20.76
N SER A 27 23.44 -5.38 -21.70
CA SER A 27 23.18 -5.17 -23.13
C SER A 27 21.69 -5.10 -23.45
N THR A 28 20.87 -5.97 -22.85
CA THR A 28 19.40 -5.92 -23.00
C THR A 28 18.86 -4.56 -22.54
N VAL A 29 19.25 -4.10 -21.34
CA VAL A 29 18.80 -2.79 -20.83
C VAL A 29 19.26 -1.66 -21.74
N ARG A 30 20.54 -1.65 -22.14
CA ARG A 30 21.09 -0.65 -23.07
C ARG A 30 20.33 -0.60 -24.40
N ASN A 31 19.96 -1.76 -24.95
CA ASN A 31 19.31 -1.81 -26.27
C ASN A 31 17.88 -1.25 -26.25
N HIS A 32 17.19 -1.33 -25.11
CA HIS A 32 15.84 -0.75 -24.93
C HIS A 32 15.86 0.75 -24.61
N LEU A 33 17.00 1.30 -24.18
CA LEU A 33 17.17 2.74 -24.07
C LEU A 33 17.16 3.42 -25.45
N SER A 34 16.66 4.66 -25.45
CA SER A 34 16.69 5.51 -26.65
C SER A 34 18.12 5.75 -27.11
N LYS A 35 18.32 5.92 -28.43
CA LYS A 35 19.66 6.10 -29.04
C LYS A 35 20.51 7.16 -28.31
N LYS A 36 19.88 8.25 -27.85
CA LYS A 36 20.53 9.34 -27.10
C LYS A 36 21.09 8.92 -25.73
N ARG A 37 20.50 7.92 -25.07
CA ARG A 37 20.84 7.48 -23.72
C ARG A 37 21.74 6.24 -23.67
N ARG A 38 21.93 5.56 -24.82
CA ARG A 38 22.79 4.38 -24.92
C ARG A 38 24.27 4.63 -24.56
N PRO A 39 24.89 5.78 -24.91
CA PRO A 39 26.29 6.03 -24.57
C PRO A 39 26.54 6.05 -23.06
N ASN A 40 25.64 6.68 -22.30
CA ASN A 40 25.77 6.84 -20.84
C ASN A 40 25.35 5.60 -20.05
N ALA A 41 24.76 4.59 -20.70
CA ALA A 41 24.18 3.42 -20.06
C ALA A 41 25.15 2.69 -19.11
N LYS A 42 26.45 2.62 -19.47
CA LYS A 42 27.47 2.00 -18.63
C LYS A 42 27.69 2.78 -17.33
N GLN A 43 27.90 4.09 -17.44
CA GLN A 43 28.12 4.97 -16.29
C GLN A 43 26.90 4.99 -15.36
N VAL A 44 25.69 5.03 -15.93
CA VAL A 44 24.44 4.96 -15.16
C VAL A 44 24.34 3.62 -14.40
N CYS A 45 24.70 2.51 -15.05
CA CYS A 45 24.72 1.20 -14.39
C CYS A 45 25.71 1.15 -13.22
N GLU A 46 26.92 1.70 -13.40
CA GLU A 46 27.97 1.73 -12.37
C GLU A 46 27.52 2.58 -11.17
N SER A 47 26.99 3.79 -11.43
CA SER A 47 26.42 4.66 -10.39
C SER A 47 25.28 3.99 -9.61
N LEU A 48 24.38 3.26 -10.29
CA LEU A 48 23.29 2.53 -9.62
C LEU A 48 23.81 1.36 -8.77
N CYS A 49 24.92 0.72 -9.16
CA CYS A 49 25.59 -0.30 -8.34
C CYS A 49 26.28 0.31 -7.11
N GLU A 50 26.94 1.46 -7.25
CA GLU A 50 27.56 2.19 -6.13
C GLU A 50 26.51 2.61 -5.09
N LEU A 51 25.34 3.05 -5.55
CA LEU A 51 24.18 3.35 -4.71
C LEU A 51 23.50 2.09 -4.13
N LYS A 52 24.00 0.88 -4.43
CA LYS A 52 23.43 -0.42 -4.05
C LYS A 52 21.96 -0.61 -4.48
N LEU A 53 21.54 0.08 -5.54
CA LEU A 53 20.20 -0.07 -6.15
C LEU A 53 20.17 -1.19 -7.18
N LEU A 54 21.33 -1.50 -7.75
CA LEU A 54 21.57 -2.68 -8.57
C LEU A 54 22.66 -3.53 -7.92
N GLU A 55 22.54 -4.83 -8.09
CA GLU A 55 23.61 -5.79 -7.83
C GLU A 55 23.98 -6.53 -9.11
N SER A 56 25.23 -6.99 -9.21
CA SER A 56 25.76 -7.69 -10.37
C SER A 56 26.08 -9.15 -10.00
N PRO A 57 25.07 -10.03 -9.86
CA PRO A 57 25.26 -11.37 -9.31
C PRO A 57 26.12 -12.27 -10.21
N LYS A 58 26.15 -11.98 -11.52
CA LYS A 58 27.00 -12.65 -12.52
C LYS A 58 27.59 -11.61 -13.45
N ARG A 59 28.76 -11.89 -14.04
CA ARG A 59 29.44 -10.98 -14.97
C ARG A 59 28.48 -10.58 -16.10
N GLY A 60 28.21 -9.28 -16.23
CA GLY A 60 27.34 -8.72 -17.27
C GLY A 60 25.83 -8.84 -17.02
N ARG A 61 25.40 -9.51 -15.95
CA ARG A 61 24.00 -9.53 -15.48
C ARG A 61 23.83 -8.62 -14.28
N ILE A 62 22.67 -7.99 -14.20
CA ILE A 62 22.28 -7.07 -13.15
C ILE A 62 20.90 -7.45 -12.61
N LYS A 63 20.66 -7.14 -11.35
CA LYS A 63 19.40 -7.35 -10.64
C LYS A 63 19.07 -6.12 -9.81
N VAL A 64 17.79 -5.78 -9.76
CA VAL A 64 17.29 -4.71 -8.88
C VAL A 64 17.28 -5.24 -7.45
N THR A 65 17.93 -4.51 -6.54
CA THR A 65 17.90 -4.85 -5.11
C THR A 65 16.57 -4.42 -4.49
N GLU A 66 16.26 -4.87 -3.29
CA GLU A 66 15.09 -4.37 -2.55
C GLU A 66 15.13 -2.85 -2.35
N MET A 67 16.32 -2.31 -2.07
CA MET A 67 16.50 -0.87 -1.94
C MET A 67 16.31 -0.16 -3.29
N GLY A 68 16.78 -0.77 -4.39
CA GLY A 68 16.49 -0.34 -5.75
C GLY A 68 15.00 -0.27 -6.03
N MET A 69 14.23 -1.29 -5.60
CA MET A 69 12.78 -1.31 -5.76
C MET A 69 12.10 -0.18 -4.99
N LYS A 70 12.48 0.02 -3.73
CA LYS A 70 11.94 1.12 -2.90
C LYS A 70 12.24 2.48 -3.54
N ALA A 71 13.49 2.70 -3.97
CA ALA A 71 13.88 3.94 -4.65
C ALA A 71 13.12 4.14 -5.96
N LEU A 72 12.92 3.08 -6.76
CA LEU A 72 12.15 3.13 -8.00
C LEU A 72 10.71 3.57 -7.74
N VAL A 73 10.01 2.95 -6.79
CA VAL A 73 8.61 3.28 -6.46
C VAL A 73 8.47 4.74 -6.01
N ILE A 74 9.34 5.19 -5.08
CA ILE A 74 9.32 6.56 -4.58
C ILE A 74 9.54 7.56 -5.71
N ASN A 75 10.55 7.34 -6.56
CA ASN A 75 10.85 8.25 -7.66
C ASN A 75 9.76 8.22 -8.74
N LEU A 76 9.07 7.10 -8.96
CA LEU A 76 7.92 7.04 -9.88
C LEU A 76 6.72 7.85 -9.37
N GLN A 77 6.53 7.95 -8.05
CA GLN A 77 5.47 8.79 -7.47
C GLN A 77 5.73 10.28 -7.74
N THR A 78 7.00 10.71 -7.68
CA THR A 78 7.36 12.13 -7.74
C THR A 78 7.83 12.61 -9.12
N THR A 79 8.28 11.72 -10.01
CA THR A 79 8.92 12.11 -11.28
C THR A 79 8.03 12.92 -12.23
N GLU A 80 8.51 14.02 -12.80
CA GLU A 80 7.77 14.75 -13.85
C GLU A 80 7.97 14.16 -15.26
N TYR A 81 8.69 13.04 -15.37
CA TYR A 81 9.00 12.44 -16.66
C TYR A 81 7.75 12.03 -17.42
N LYS A 82 7.71 12.35 -18.72
CA LYS A 82 6.69 11.91 -19.67
C LYS A 82 7.35 11.23 -20.86
N PHE A 83 6.86 10.04 -21.21
CA PHE A 83 7.28 9.34 -22.42
C PHE A 83 6.84 10.15 -23.64
N ARG A 84 7.79 10.47 -24.53
CA ARG A 84 7.54 11.26 -25.75
C ARG A 84 7.32 10.30 -26.93
N SER A 85 6.09 9.88 -27.19
CA SER A 85 5.71 9.11 -28.40
C SER A 85 4.21 9.17 -28.71
N ASN A 86 3.85 8.88 -29.96
CA ASN A 86 2.62 9.37 -30.60
C ASN A 86 1.35 8.56 -30.22
N LYS A 87 1.49 7.31 -29.73
CA LYS A 87 0.36 6.43 -29.39
C LYS A 87 0.55 5.69 -28.06
N GLY A 88 1.44 4.69 -28.01
CA GLY A 88 1.63 3.86 -26.79
C GLY A 88 2.08 4.64 -25.56
N ALA A 89 2.92 5.66 -25.76
CA ALA A 89 3.38 6.52 -24.66
C ALA A 89 2.27 7.41 -24.07
N LYS A 90 1.22 7.75 -24.83
CA LYS A 90 0.10 8.55 -24.30
C LYS A 90 -0.68 7.77 -23.24
N LEU A 91 -0.98 6.50 -23.52
CA LEU A 91 -1.65 5.61 -22.56
C LEU A 91 -0.79 5.38 -21.32
N LEU A 92 0.52 5.15 -21.48
CA LEU A 92 1.45 4.99 -20.34
C LEU A 92 1.52 6.24 -19.47
N ASN A 93 1.57 7.43 -20.08
CA ASN A 93 1.57 8.69 -19.35
C ASN A 93 0.24 8.90 -18.59
N ALA A 94 -0.90 8.55 -19.21
CA ALA A 94 -2.21 8.62 -18.57
C ALA A 94 -2.31 7.64 -17.39
N LEU A 95 -1.88 6.39 -17.57
CA LEU A 95 -1.82 5.40 -16.51
C LEU A 95 -0.96 5.89 -15.34
N MET A 96 0.23 6.44 -15.62
CA MET A 96 1.11 6.98 -14.59
C MET A 96 0.48 8.16 -13.85
N ALA A 97 -0.27 9.03 -14.54
CA ALA A 97 -1.01 10.12 -13.90
C ALA A 97 -2.13 9.59 -13.00
N CYS A 98 -2.91 8.60 -13.45
CA CYS A 98 -3.95 7.96 -12.65
C CYS A 98 -3.37 7.26 -11.42
N LEU A 99 -2.25 6.54 -11.53
CA LEU A 99 -1.58 5.89 -10.40
C LEU A 99 -1.10 6.90 -9.35
N LYS A 100 -0.58 8.05 -9.79
CA LYS A 100 -0.20 9.15 -8.88
C LYS A 100 -1.41 9.77 -8.20
N LEU A 101 -2.52 9.96 -8.92
CA LEU A 101 -3.77 10.44 -8.36
C LEU A 101 -4.32 9.44 -7.33
N ALA A 102 -4.34 8.15 -7.64
CA ALA A 102 -4.74 7.10 -6.71
C ALA A 102 -3.87 7.11 -5.44
N ALA A 103 -2.55 7.27 -5.56
CA ALA A 103 -1.67 7.41 -4.42
C ALA A 103 -2.00 8.65 -3.57
N LYS A 104 -2.35 9.78 -4.20
CA LYS A 104 -2.81 10.99 -3.51
C LYS A 104 -4.17 10.80 -2.83
N TYR A 105 -5.15 10.18 -3.49
CA TYR A 105 -6.45 9.87 -2.87
C TYR A 105 -6.30 8.91 -1.69
N ASN A 106 -5.41 7.93 -1.80
CA ASN A 106 -5.09 7.04 -0.69
C ASN A 106 -4.38 7.80 0.45
N GLN A 107 -3.46 8.72 0.16
CA GLN A 107 -2.84 9.57 1.17
C GLN A 107 -3.84 10.53 1.83
N ILE A 108 -4.79 11.09 1.09
CA ILE A 108 -5.87 11.93 1.61
C ILE A 108 -6.81 11.10 2.50
N ASN A 109 -7.05 9.83 2.14
CA ASN A 109 -7.75 8.88 3.00
C ASN A 109 -6.98 8.65 4.32
N TYR A 110 -5.65 8.52 4.29
CA TYR A 110 -4.83 8.45 5.52
C TYR A 110 -4.67 9.78 6.29
N GLN A 111 -5.09 10.91 5.72
CA GLN A 111 -4.97 12.25 6.33
C GLN A 111 -6.28 12.79 6.92
N ASN A 112 -7.40 12.11 6.74
CA ASN A 112 -8.49 12.25 7.70
C ASN A 112 -8.00 11.55 8.97
N GLU A 113 -7.77 12.31 10.05
CA GLU A 113 -7.32 11.82 11.35
C GLU A 113 -7.91 10.44 11.63
N ASP A 114 -7.05 9.43 11.68
CA ASP A 114 -7.43 8.07 12.07
C ASP A 114 -8.17 8.21 13.40
N MET A 115 -9.45 7.80 13.41
CA MET A 115 -10.32 7.89 14.57
C MET A 115 -9.57 7.43 15.82
N ASP A 116 -9.39 8.32 16.80
CA ASP A 116 -8.73 7.94 18.05
C ASP A 116 -9.57 6.93 18.84
N PHE A 117 -8.94 6.32 19.84
CA PHE A 117 -9.59 5.26 20.62
C PHE A 117 -10.80 5.78 21.42
N GLU A 118 -10.77 7.01 21.93
CA GLU A 118 -11.88 7.59 22.70
C GLU A 118 -13.11 7.79 21.81
N THR A 119 -12.91 8.38 20.63
CA THR A 119 -13.95 8.56 19.61
C THR A 119 -14.47 7.22 19.11
N PHE A 120 -13.60 6.22 18.95
CA PHE A 120 -13.98 4.86 18.61
C PHE A 120 -14.88 4.26 19.70
N LEU A 121 -14.46 4.34 20.97
CA LEU A 121 -15.19 3.79 22.11
C LEU A 121 -16.61 4.36 22.19
N GLU A 122 -16.76 5.69 22.19
CA GLU A 122 -18.07 6.35 22.27
C GLU A 122 -19.02 5.91 21.14
N LYS A 123 -18.49 5.85 19.91
CA LYS A 123 -19.28 5.48 18.74
C LYS A 123 -19.62 3.99 18.72
N PHE A 124 -18.69 3.14 19.16
CA PHE A 124 -18.84 1.70 19.16
C PHE A 124 -19.82 1.28 20.27
N GLU A 125 -19.73 1.91 21.45
CA GLU A 125 -20.69 1.77 22.55
C GLU A 125 -22.11 2.12 22.11
N LYS A 126 -22.28 3.30 21.50
CA LYS A 126 -23.58 3.74 20.99
C LYS A 126 -24.15 2.74 19.98
N LEU A 127 -23.33 2.27 19.03
CA LEU A 127 -23.75 1.27 18.05
C LEU A 127 -24.14 -0.05 18.70
N TYR A 128 -23.39 -0.48 19.72
CA TYR A 128 -23.65 -1.70 20.47
C TYR A 128 -25.02 -1.66 21.16
N PHE A 129 -25.30 -0.59 21.92
CA PHE A 129 -26.59 -0.47 22.62
C PHE A 129 -27.77 -0.26 21.68
N GLU A 130 -27.58 0.43 20.55
CA GLU A 130 -28.59 0.52 19.48
C GLU A 130 -28.92 -0.86 18.91
N GLU A 131 -27.91 -1.68 18.63
CA GLU A 131 -28.09 -3.03 18.10
C GLU A 131 -28.72 -3.97 19.14
N ARG A 132 -28.26 -3.91 20.39
CA ARG A 132 -28.82 -4.66 21.52
C ARG A 132 -30.30 -4.38 21.72
N SER A 133 -30.68 -3.09 21.79
CA SER A 133 -32.10 -2.70 21.92
C SER A 133 -32.95 -3.22 20.76
N ARG A 134 -32.41 -3.18 19.54
CA ARG A 134 -33.10 -3.68 18.34
C ARG A 134 -33.31 -5.21 18.38
N GLN A 135 -32.35 -5.95 18.93
CA GLN A 135 -32.43 -7.40 19.07
C GLN A 135 -33.30 -7.82 20.26
N GLU A 136 -33.26 -7.08 21.38
CA GLU A 136 -34.15 -7.28 22.54
C GLU A 136 -35.63 -7.20 22.15
N LEU A 137 -36.00 -6.25 21.27
CA LEU A 137 -37.36 -6.16 20.71
C LEU A 137 -37.80 -7.42 19.93
N ARG A 138 -36.85 -8.25 19.48
CA ARG A 138 -37.09 -9.51 18.77
C ARG A 138 -37.03 -10.74 19.71
N GLY A 139 -36.75 -10.55 20.99
CA GLY A 139 -36.76 -11.60 22.02
C GLY A 139 -35.48 -12.44 22.12
N PHE A 140 -34.41 -12.09 21.40
CA PHE A 140 -33.12 -12.77 21.47
C PHE A 140 -31.99 -11.76 21.33
N VAL A 141 -30.95 -11.84 22.18
CA VAL A 141 -29.80 -10.94 22.17
C VAL A 141 -28.54 -11.74 21.95
N ALA A 142 -27.95 -11.61 20.76
CA ALA A 142 -26.63 -12.12 20.47
C ALA A 142 -25.93 -11.16 19.50
N ILE A 143 -25.00 -10.38 20.02
CA ILE A 143 -24.25 -9.42 19.22
C ILE A 143 -23.00 -10.13 18.70
N ARG A 144 -22.98 -10.46 17.41
CA ARG A 144 -21.81 -11.08 16.76
C ARG A 144 -20.75 -10.03 16.46
N SER A 145 -19.50 -10.28 16.84
CA SER A 145 -18.38 -9.34 16.67
C SER A 145 -18.18 -8.96 15.19
N GLN A 146 -18.24 -9.94 14.28
CA GLN A 146 -18.07 -9.70 12.86
C GLN A 146 -19.15 -8.76 12.29
N GLU A 147 -20.40 -8.98 12.68
CA GLU A 147 -21.53 -8.18 12.18
C GLU A 147 -21.49 -6.75 12.70
N ILE A 148 -21.19 -6.57 13.99
CA ILE A 148 -21.14 -5.22 14.58
C ILE A 148 -19.90 -4.45 14.11
N CYS A 149 -18.75 -5.10 13.96
CA CYS A 149 -17.55 -4.49 13.36
C CYS A 149 -17.80 -4.08 11.90
N GLN A 150 -18.53 -4.90 11.14
CA GLN A 150 -18.90 -4.56 9.77
C GLN A 150 -19.84 -3.35 9.72
N LYS A 151 -20.90 -3.34 10.55
CA LYS A 151 -21.80 -2.17 10.68
C LYS A 151 -21.07 -0.91 11.13
N PHE A 152 -20.07 -1.05 11.98
CA PHE A 152 -19.26 0.07 12.42
C PHE A 152 -18.50 0.70 11.25
N LYS A 153 -17.86 -0.11 10.39
CA LYS A 153 -17.17 0.37 9.17
C LYS A 153 -18.09 1.03 8.17
N GLU A 154 -19.32 0.54 8.04
CA GLU A 154 -20.29 1.11 7.11
C GLU A 154 -20.73 2.51 7.54
N LYS A 155 -20.76 2.77 8.86
CA LYS A 155 -21.18 4.06 9.44
C LYS A 155 -20.01 5.02 9.72
N ASN A 156 -18.79 4.50 9.86
CA ASN A 156 -17.65 5.28 10.34
C ASN A 156 -16.39 5.04 9.51
N TYR A 157 -15.60 6.10 9.35
CA TYR A 157 -14.29 6.01 8.73
C TYR A 157 -13.26 5.45 9.73
N ILE A 158 -12.78 4.23 9.51
CA ILE A 158 -11.72 3.59 10.29
C ILE A 158 -10.96 2.58 9.43
N SER A 159 -9.64 2.49 9.58
CA SER A 159 -8.85 1.46 8.90
C SER A 159 -9.10 0.07 9.50
N GLU A 160 -8.94 -0.99 8.70
CA GLU A 160 -9.06 -2.38 9.17
C GLU A 160 -8.13 -2.68 10.35
N SER A 161 -6.89 -2.20 10.24
CA SER A 161 -5.87 -2.38 11.27
C SER A 161 -6.25 -1.70 12.58
N ASN A 162 -6.80 -0.49 12.52
CA ASN A 162 -7.19 0.24 13.73
C ASN A 162 -8.46 -0.33 14.34
N LEU A 163 -9.44 -0.72 13.54
CA LEU A 163 -10.62 -1.40 14.05
C LEU A 163 -10.23 -2.66 14.82
N LYS A 164 -9.37 -3.50 14.23
CA LYS A 164 -8.90 -4.71 14.90
C LYS A 164 -8.13 -4.38 16.18
N LYS A 165 -7.21 -3.42 16.11
CA LYS A 165 -6.42 -2.98 17.27
C LYS A 165 -7.31 -2.49 18.41
N TYR A 166 -8.28 -1.61 18.13
CA TYR A 166 -9.16 -1.04 19.14
C TYR A 166 -10.16 -2.06 19.67
N PHE A 167 -10.66 -2.97 18.83
CA PHE A 167 -11.52 -4.05 19.29
C PHE A 167 -10.79 -5.02 20.24
N GLU A 168 -9.54 -5.38 19.92
CA GLU A 168 -8.70 -6.14 20.88
C GLU A 168 -8.42 -5.32 22.14
N GLN A 169 -8.29 -4.00 22.03
CA GLN A 169 -8.14 -3.12 23.18
C GLN A 169 -9.38 -3.14 24.08
N LEU A 170 -10.60 -3.12 23.52
CA LEU A 170 -11.85 -3.28 24.29
C LEU A 170 -11.88 -4.60 25.07
N LYS A 171 -11.45 -5.70 24.43
CA LYS A 171 -11.33 -7.01 25.09
C LYS A 171 -10.30 -7.01 26.20
N SER A 172 -9.13 -6.40 25.96
CA SER A 172 -8.04 -6.35 26.94
C SER A 172 -8.30 -5.45 28.15
N GLN A 173 -9.18 -4.45 27.99
CA GLN A 173 -9.60 -3.54 29.05
C GLN A 173 -10.85 -4.04 29.78
N ASP A 174 -11.28 -5.27 29.50
CA ASP A 174 -12.50 -5.87 30.04
C ASP A 174 -13.75 -5.00 29.82
N ILE A 175 -13.77 -4.18 28.76
CA ILE A 175 -14.95 -3.38 28.34
C ILE A 175 -15.91 -4.25 27.53
N VAL A 176 -15.35 -5.19 26.75
CA VAL A 176 -16.12 -6.15 25.97
C VAL A 176 -15.67 -7.56 26.31
N PHE A 177 -16.60 -8.38 26.75
CA PHE A 177 -16.42 -9.81 26.89
C PHE A 177 -16.78 -10.50 25.58
N ALA A 178 -15.96 -11.46 25.14
CA ALA A 178 -16.19 -12.20 23.90
C ALA A 178 -16.19 -13.70 24.18
N VAL A 179 -17.26 -14.38 23.74
CA VAL A 179 -17.44 -15.84 23.85
C VAL A 179 -17.56 -16.41 22.45
N VAL A 180 -16.87 -17.51 22.18
CA VAL A 180 -17.02 -18.24 20.93
C VAL A 180 -18.02 -19.37 21.15
N GLU A 181 -19.16 -19.30 20.47
CA GLU A 181 -20.19 -20.34 20.45
C GLU A 181 -20.47 -20.71 18.99
N ASP A 182 -20.44 -21.99 18.65
CA ASP A 182 -20.68 -22.50 17.28
C ASP A 182 -19.87 -21.81 16.15
N ASN A 183 -18.59 -21.51 16.40
CA ASN A 183 -17.68 -20.76 15.50
C ASN A 183 -18.05 -19.29 15.28
N GLU A 184 -18.97 -18.73 16.05
CA GLU A 184 -19.32 -17.32 16.06
C GLU A 184 -18.85 -16.66 17.35
N GLU A 185 -18.13 -15.54 17.25
CA GLU A 185 -17.72 -14.75 18.41
C GLU A 185 -18.87 -13.80 18.77
N ILE A 186 -19.55 -14.09 19.88
CA ILE A 186 -20.59 -13.26 20.49
C ILE A 186 -19.94 -12.34 21.50
N ILE A 187 -20.37 -11.09 21.53
CA ILE A 187 -19.84 -10.07 22.43
C ILE A 187 -20.89 -9.53 23.40
N GLU A 188 -20.44 -9.28 24.62
CA GLU A 188 -21.21 -8.60 25.65
C GLU A 188 -20.44 -7.38 26.16
N TRP A 189 -21.13 -6.25 26.28
CA TRP A 189 -20.56 -5.06 26.91
C TRP A 189 -20.53 -5.25 28.42
N VAL A 190 -19.37 -5.07 29.03
CA VAL A 190 -19.14 -5.17 30.46
C VAL A 190 -19.35 -3.78 31.05
N ASN A 191 -20.26 -3.65 32.02
CA ASN A 191 -20.55 -2.39 32.73
C ASN A 191 -19.42 -2.01 33.69
#